data_AF-A0A3B9R0L7-F1
#
_entry.id   AF-A0A3B9R0L7-F1
#
_cell.length_a   1.000
_cell.length_b   1.000
_cell.length_c   1.000
_cell.angle_alpha   90.00
_cell.angle_beta   90.00
_cell.angle_gamma   90.00
#
_symmetry.space_group_name_H-M   'P 1'
#
loop_
_entity.id
_entity.type
_entity.pdbx_description
1 polymer ?
#
loop_
_entity_poly.entity_id
_entity_poly.type
_entity_poly.pdbx_seq_one_letter_code
_entity_poly.pdbx_strand_id
1 'polypeptide(L)'
;LGSQALGHPADDRILIEQMADGLIAELLVGIQNDRHFGLVMTIAGGGTLVELMADSATVLLPAEPQDLANALSTLKVMKLLSGYRGHAQADLDELVQTLMKIGAMALVLADTLIDMDINPLWVTEHGSIAVDALIRLGDIDALPAHLR
;
A
#
# COMPACT_ATOMS: atom_id res chain seq x y z
N LEU A 1 13.53 -9.16 -11.47
CA LEU A 1 14.11 -9.34 -10.11
C LEU A 1 13.16 -10.07 -9.14
N GLY A 2 12.16 -10.83 -9.62
CA GLY A 2 11.15 -11.48 -8.76
C GLY A 2 11.30 -12.99 -8.52
N SER A 3 12.43 -13.62 -8.88
CA SER A 3 12.54 -15.09 -8.87
C SER A 3 13.06 -15.72 -7.58
N GLN A 4 13.29 -14.95 -6.50
CA GLN A 4 13.89 -15.50 -5.27
C GLN A 4 12.94 -15.59 -4.06
N ALA A 5 11.70 -15.09 -4.14
CA ALA A 5 10.76 -15.14 -3.02
C ALA A 5 9.85 -16.38 -2.99
N LEU A 6 9.77 -17.14 -4.09
CA LEU A 6 8.93 -18.33 -4.21
C LEU A 6 9.85 -19.47 -4.64
N GLY A 7 10.00 -20.51 -3.80
CA GLY A 7 10.88 -21.67 -4.04
C GLY A 7 10.43 -22.59 -5.19
N HIS A 8 9.97 -22.02 -6.30
CA HIS A 8 9.74 -22.70 -7.57
C HIS A 8 10.92 -22.40 -8.51
N PRO A 9 11.37 -23.37 -9.33
CA PRO A 9 12.24 -23.06 -10.46
C PRO A 9 11.54 -21.97 -11.28
N ALA A 10 12.29 -20.95 -11.71
CA ALA A 10 11.74 -19.87 -12.51
C ALA A 10 11.07 -20.49 -13.75
N ASP A 11 9.74 -20.51 -13.76
CA ASP A 11 8.99 -20.81 -14.98
C ASP A 11 9.42 -19.78 -16.04
N ASP A 12 9.60 -20.19 -17.29
CA ASP A 12 9.97 -19.33 -18.43
C ASP A 12 8.85 -18.33 -18.83
N ARG A 13 8.05 -17.88 -17.86
CA ARG A 13 6.93 -16.96 -18.05
C ARG A 13 7.38 -15.55 -17.70
N ILE A 14 7.01 -14.62 -18.57
CA ILE A 14 7.21 -13.19 -18.36
C ILE A 14 5.85 -12.51 -18.22
N LEU A 15 5.79 -11.57 -17.28
CA LEU A 15 4.69 -10.63 -17.15
C LEU A 15 5.03 -9.40 -17.98
N ILE A 16 4.14 -9.01 -18.90
CA ILE A 16 4.27 -7.80 -19.71
C ILE A 16 3.22 -6.81 -19.24
N GLU A 17 3.67 -5.65 -18.79
CA GLU A 17 2.83 -4.61 -18.20
C GLU A 17 2.99 -3.29 -18.94
N GLN A 18 1.97 -2.45 -18.83
CA GLN A 18 2.08 -1.06 -19.26
C GLN A 18 3.01 -0.30 -18.32
N MET A 19 3.86 0.56 -18.87
CA MET A 19 4.66 1.49 -18.08
C MET A 19 3.76 2.57 -17.48
N ALA A 20 3.73 2.68 -16.15
CA ALA A 20 3.01 3.75 -15.46
C ALA A 20 3.64 5.12 -15.77
N ASP A 21 2.81 6.14 -15.96
CA ASP A 21 3.20 7.53 -16.22
C ASP A 21 2.45 8.49 -15.28
N GLY A 22 2.64 9.80 -15.45
CA GLY A 22 1.88 10.80 -14.69
C GLY A 22 2.13 10.83 -13.18
N LEU A 23 3.30 10.40 -12.71
CA LEU A 23 3.64 10.34 -11.28
C LEU A 23 3.56 11.72 -10.62
N ILE A 24 2.72 11.83 -9.59
CA ILE A 24 2.74 12.94 -8.64
C ILE A 24 3.52 12.54 -7.38
N ALA A 25 3.24 11.36 -6.82
CA ALA A 25 3.95 10.82 -5.67
C ALA A 25 3.82 9.29 -5.61
N GLU A 26 4.82 8.65 -5.01
CA GLU A 26 4.75 7.24 -4.65
C GLU A 26 4.27 7.12 -3.21
N LEU A 27 3.43 6.13 -2.93
CA LEU A 27 3.07 5.70 -1.58
C LEU A 27 3.45 4.23 -1.39
N LEU A 28 3.69 3.85 -0.15
CA LEU A 28 3.75 2.46 0.29
C LEU A 28 2.49 2.19 1.09
N VAL A 29 1.83 1.07 0.82
CA VAL A 29 0.64 0.63 1.56
C VAL A 29 0.87 -0.78 2.05
N GLY A 30 1.11 -0.91 3.36
CA GLY A 30 1.24 -2.19 4.03
C GLY A 30 -0.04 -2.54 4.79
N ILE A 31 -0.42 -3.81 4.80
CA ILE A 31 -1.41 -4.34 5.73
C ILE A 31 -0.81 -5.54 6.45
N GLN A 32 -0.96 -5.58 7.77
CA GLN A 32 -0.55 -6.69 8.62
C GLN A 32 -1.72 -7.15 9.47
N ASN A 33 -1.82 -8.45 9.73
CA ASN A 33 -2.79 -8.99 10.67
C ASN A 33 -2.16 -9.12 12.06
N ASP A 34 -2.31 -8.08 12.88
CA ASP A 34 -1.82 -8.07 14.26
C ASP A 34 -2.79 -8.80 15.19
N ARG A 35 -2.25 -9.62 16.10
CA ARG A 35 -3.06 -10.44 17.01
C ARG A 35 -3.91 -9.64 18.00
N HIS A 36 -3.44 -8.47 18.43
CA HIS A 36 -4.11 -7.66 19.44
C HIS A 36 -5.07 -6.65 18.81
N PHE A 37 -4.71 -6.13 17.63
CA PHE A 37 -5.41 -5.04 16.97
C PHE A 37 -6.22 -5.46 15.74
N GLY A 38 -6.02 -6.70 15.24
CA GLY A 38 -6.58 -7.17 13.99
C GLY A 38 -5.81 -6.63 12.79
N LEU A 39 -6.52 -6.37 11.68
CA LEU A 39 -5.89 -5.84 10.48
C LEU A 39 -5.49 -4.36 10.67
N VAL A 40 -4.23 -4.08 10.37
CA VAL A 40 -3.63 -2.75 10.51
C VAL A 40 -3.08 -2.32 9.16
N MET A 41 -3.54 -1.18 8.64
CA MET A 41 -3.02 -0.56 7.42
C MET A 41 -2.01 0.53 7.77
N THR A 42 -0.82 0.47 7.19
CA THR A 42 0.18 1.53 7.24
C THR A 42 0.31 2.16 5.85
N ILE A 43 0.20 3.48 5.80
CA ILE A 43 0.39 4.28 4.59
C ILE A 43 1.63 5.13 4.82
N ALA A 44 2.60 5.05 3.92
CA ALA A 44 3.81 5.85 3.99
C ALA A 44 4.08 6.53 2.65
N GLY A 45 4.76 7.68 2.69
CA GLY A 45 5.26 8.29 1.47
C GLY A 45 6.49 7.57 0.93
N GLY A 46 6.55 7.36 -0.38
CA GLY A 46 7.63 6.69 -1.09
C GLY A 46 8.67 7.61 -1.69
N GLY A 47 9.73 7.01 -2.23
CA GLY A 47 10.90 7.70 -2.77
C GLY A 47 11.99 7.97 -1.73
N THR A 48 13.23 8.06 -2.21
CA THR A 48 14.45 8.10 -1.37
C THR A 48 14.47 9.21 -0.32
N LEU A 49 13.89 10.37 -0.63
CA LEU A 49 13.86 11.50 0.31
C LEU A 49 12.83 11.28 1.43
N VAL A 50 11.74 10.55 1.16
CA VAL A 50 10.63 10.37 2.10
C VAL A 50 10.91 9.22 3.08
N GLU A 51 11.61 8.17 2.64
CA GLU A 51 12.08 7.08 3.52
C GLU A 51 12.94 7.59 4.69
N LEU A 52 13.77 8.61 4.44
CA LEU A 52 14.60 9.25 5.48
C LEU A 52 13.79 10.07 6.50
N MET A 53 12.54 10.42 6.16
CA MET A 53 11.70 11.33 6.96
C MET A 53 10.72 10.61 7.88
N ALA A 54 10.71 9.27 7.90
CA ALA A 54 9.76 8.44 8.65
C ALA A 54 8.31 8.94 8.48
N ASP A 55 7.91 9.15 7.22
CA ASP A 55 6.61 9.74 6.87
C ASP A 55 5.55 8.65 6.68
N SER A 56 4.91 8.27 7.79
CA SER A 56 3.92 7.19 7.80
C SER A 56 2.77 7.46 8.76
N ALA A 57 1.60 6.94 8.42
CA ALA A 57 0.40 6.92 9.24
C ALA A 57 -0.18 5.50 9.28
N THR A 58 -0.82 5.15 10.40
CA THR A 58 -1.39 3.81 10.60
C THR A 58 -2.85 3.91 10.99
N VAL A 59 -3.68 3.05 10.41
CA VAL A 59 -5.13 3.00 10.58
C VAL A 59 -5.56 1.56 10.84
N LEU A 60 -6.46 1.35 11.81
CA LEU A 60 -7.06 0.03 12.06
C LEU A 60 -8.16 -0.25 11.05
N LEU A 61 -8.28 -1.50 10.61
CA LEU A 61 -9.37 -1.95 9.73
C LEU A 61 -10.44 -2.73 10.52
N PRO A 62 -11.73 -2.61 10.17
CA PRO A 62 -12.27 -1.76 9.09
C PRO A 62 -12.18 -0.26 9.43
N ALA A 63 -11.90 0.55 8.41
CA ALA A 63 -11.82 2.01 8.52
C ALA A 63 -12.91 2.66 7.66
N GLU A 64 -13.32 3.88 8.02
CA GLU A 64 -14.15 4.73 7.17
C GLU A 64 -13.29 5.57 6.21
N PRO A 65 -13.84 6.04 5.08
CA PRO A 65 -13.10 6.91 4.15
C PRO A 65 -12.48 8.14 4.84
N GLN A 66 -13.13 8.68 5.86
CA GLN A 66 -12.63 9.82 6.62
C GLN A 66 -11.39 9.48 7.44
N ASP A 67 -11.27 8.25 7.96
CA ASP A 67 -10.09 7.82 8.72
C ASP A 67 -8.84 7.80 7.81
N LEU A 68 -9.01 7.31 6.58
CA LEU A 68 -7.94 7.25 5.58
C LEU A 68 -7.58 8.65 5.07
N ALA A 69 -8.58 9.50 4.82
CA ALA A 69 -8.36 10.89 4.45
C ALA A 69 -7.60 11.65 5.55
N ASN A 70 -7.98 11.44 6.82
CA ASN A 70 -7.28 12.01 7.98
C ASN A 70 -5.84 11.50 8.05
N ALA A 71 -5.62 10.20 7.92
CA ALA A 71 -4.28 9.60 7.93
C ALA A 71 -3.39 10.19 6.82
N LEU A 72 -3.87 10.26 5.58
CA LEU A 72 -3.18 10.90 4.46
C LEU A 72 -2.83 12.35 4.76
N SER A 73 -3.74 13.11 5.37
CA SER A 73 -3.51 14.52 5.72
C SER A 73 -2.36 14.74 6.71
N THR A 74 -2.00 13.71 7.50
CA THR A 74 -0.87 13.80 8.44
C THR A 74 0.49 13.59 7.79
N LEU A 75 0.52 13.01 6.57
CA LEU A 75 1.75 12.72 5.86
C LEU A 75 2.37 14.00 5.30
N LYS A 76 3.70 14.06 5.30
CA LYS A 76 4.47 15.14 4.68
C LYS A 76 4.34 15.11 3.16
N VAL A 77 4.22 13.90 2.57
CA VAL A 77 3.95 13.69 1.13
C VAL A 77 2.64 14.33 0.68
N MET A 78 1.71 14.62 1.62
CA MET A 78 0.47 15.33 1.33
C MET A 78 0.72 16.70 0.65
N LYS A 79 1.86 17.34 0.91
CA LYS A 79 2.24 18.59 0.24
C LYS A 79 2.46 18.42 -1.26
N LEU A 80 2.91 17.24 -1.70
CA LEU A 80 3.04 16.90 -3.12
C LEU A 80 1.67 16.55 -3.70
N LEU A 81 0.89 15.74 -2.97
CA LEU A 81 -0.45 15.31 -3.38
C LEU A 81 -1.43 16.49 -3.56
N SER A 82 -1.35 17.51 -2.70
CA SER A 82 -2.16 18.74 -2.81
C SER A 82 -1.70 19.70 -3.90
N GLY A 83 -0.64 19.37 -4.65
CA GLY A 83 -0.08 20.20 -5.71
C GLY A 83 0.86 21.31 -5.19
N TYR A 84 1.86 21.65 -6.01
CA TYR A 84 2.84 22.70 -5.74
C TYR A 84 3.26 23.39 -7.04
N ARG A 85 3.36 24.74 -7.03
CA ARG A 85 3.91 25.58 -8.11
C ARG A 85 3.62 25.08 -9.55
N GLY A 86 2.35 25.06 -9.94
CA GLY A 86 1.95 24.75 -11.32
C GLY A 86 1.98 23.25 -11.70
N HIS A 87 2.19 22.35 -10.73
CA HIS A 87 2.03 20.92 -10.92
C HIS A 87 0.58 20.50 -10.66
N ALA A 88 0.14 19.44 -11.34
CA ALA A 88 -1.17 18.84 -11.15
C ALA A 88 -1.36 18.35 -9.70
N GLN A 89 -2.61 18.39 -9.24
CA GLN A 89 -3.02 17.87 -7.94
C GLN A 89 -3.43 16.41 -8.10
N ALA A 90 -3.13 15.58 -7.11
CA ALA A 90 -3.61 14.20 -7.09
C ALA A 90 -5.14 14.15 -6.92
N ASP A 91 -5.76 13.13 -7.52
CA ASP A 91 -7.15 12.81 -7.21
C ASP A 91 -7.23 12.13 -5.83
N LEU A 92 -7.42 12.96 -4.80
CA LEU A 92 -7.45 12.50 -3.40
C LEU A 92 -8.66 11.63 -3.10
N ASP A 93 -9.78 11.89 -3.75
CA ASP A 93 -11.00 11.11 -3.55
C ASP A 93 -10.79 9.71 -4.13
N GLU A 94 -10.26 9.58 -5.35
CA GLU A 94 -9.95 8.26 -5.94
C GLU A 94 -8.82 7.55 -5.19
N LEU A 95 -7.85 8.27 -4.64
CA LEU A 95 -6.83 7.69 -3.77
C LEU A 95 -7.46 7.08 -2.50
N VAL A 96 -8.35 7.81 -1.82
CA VAL A 96 -9.07 7.28 -0.65
C VAL A 96 -9.91 6.06 -1.05
N GLN A 97 -10.60 6.10 -2.19
CA GLN A 97 -11.35 4.94 -2.69
C GLN A 97 -10.44 3.73 -2.98
N THR A 98 -9.23 3.96 -3.49
CA THR A 98 -8.25 2.91 -3.72
C THR A 98 -7.81 2.27 -2.40
N LEU A 99 -7.50 3.07 -1.38
CA LEU A 99 -7.17 2.57 -0.04
C LEU A 99 -8.34 1.81 0.59
N MET A 100 -9.58 2.29 0.43
CA MET A 100 -10.79 1.58 0.86
C MET A 100 -10.92 0.20 0.19
N LYS A 101 -10.65 0.10 -1.13
CA LYS A 101 -10.68 -1.16 -1.88
C LYS A 101 -9.59 -2.12 -1.38
N ILE A 102 -8.39 -1.61 -1.10
CA ILE A 102 -7.28 -2.40 -0.53
C ILE A 102 -7.67 -2.93 0.87
N GLY A 103 -8.23 -2.08 1.74
CA GLY A 103 -8.72 -2.48 3.06
C GLY A 103 -9.86 -3.50 2.98
N ALA A 104 -10.79 -3.33 2.05
CA ALA A 104 -11.87 -4.29 1.81
C ALA A 104 -11.34 -5.65 1.36
N MET A 105 -10.33 -5.68 0.47
CA MET A 105 -9.65 -6.92 0.08
C MET A 105 -9.00 -7.61 1.27
N ALA A 106 -8.33 -6.86 2.14
CA ALA A 106 -7.74 -7.43 3.35
C ALA A 106 -8.78 -8.03 4.30
N LEU A 107 -9.93 -7.35 4.47
CA LEU A 107 -11.05 -7.87 5.27
C LEU A 107 -11.61 -9.17 4.70
N VAL A 108 -11.71 -9.30 3.37
CA VAL A 108 -12.14 -10.54 2.71
C VAL A 108 -11.13 -11.67 2.94
N LEU A 109 -9.84 -11.34 3.03
CA LEU A 109 -8.75 -12.31 3.22
C LEU A 109 -8.37 -12.52 4.69
N ALA A 110 -9.08 -11.92 5.65
CA ALA A 110 -8.65 -11.78 7.04
C ALA A 110 -8.22 -13.09 7.71
N ASP A 111 -8.87 -14.22 7.38
CA ASP A 111 -8.56 -15.54 7.96
C ASP A 111 -7.25 -16.15 7.46
N THR A 112 -6.70 -15.64 6.35
CA THR A 112 -5.50 -16.21 5.69
C THR A 112 -4.42 -15.18 5.39
N LEU A 113 -4.73 -13.89 5.50
CA LEU A 113 -3.78 -12.81 5.22
C LEU A 113 -2.76 -12.72 6.36
N ILE A 114 -1.49 -12.99 6.03
CA ILE A 114 -0.36 -12.70 6.90
C ILE A 114 -0.04 -11.22 6.78
N ASP A 115 0.27 -10.80 5.55
CA ASP A 115 0.54 -9.42 5.21
C ASP A 115 0.36 -9.16 3.71
N MET A 116 0.24 -7.88 3.39
CA MET A 116 0.17 -7.33 2.05
C MET A 116 1.05 -6.09 2.00
N ASP A 117 1.85 -5.95 0.95
CA ASP A 117 2.71 -4.80 0.70
C ASP A 117 2.51 -4.33 -0.73
N ILE A 118 2.07 -3.10 -0.92
CA ILE A 118 1.95 -2.43 -2.21
C ILE A 118 3.02 -1.34 -2.23
N ASN A 119 4.06 -1.57 -3.04
CA ASN A 119 5.21 -0.67 -3.11
C ASN A 119 5.86 -0.71 -4.52
N PRO A 120 5.63 0.29 -5.39
CA PRO A 120 4.90 1.52 -5.11
C PRO A 120 3.40 1.44 -5.45
N LEU A 121 2.59 2.15 -4.66
CA LEU A 121 1.32 2.71 -5.11
C LEU A 121 1.60 4.05 -5.81
N TRP A 122 1.42 4.07 -7.11
CA TRP A 122 1.73 5.18 -8.02
C TRP A 122 0.56 6.14 -8.11
N VAL A 123 0.69 7.33 -7.51
CA VAL A 123 -0.40 8.31 -7.45
C VAL A 123 -0.26 9.34 -8.57
N THR A 124 -1.37 9.60 -9.26
CA THR A 124 -1.49 10.48 -10.44
C THR A 124 -2.63 11.48 -10.28
N GLU A 125 -2.79 12.38 -11.25
CA GLU A 125 -3.95 13.30 -11.32
C GLU A 125 -5.28 12.61 -11.65
N HIS A 126 -5.26 11.32 -12.00
CA HIS A 126 -6.42 10.54 -12.43
C HIS A 126 -6.71 9.33 -11.52
N GLY A 127 -6.05 9.25 -10.36
CA GLY A 127 -6.17 8.13 -9.42
C GLY A 127 -4.83 7.49 -9.12
N SER A 128 -4.83 6.19 -8.80
CA SER A 128 -3.61 5.48 -8.40
C SER A 128 -3.50 4.07 -8.98
N ILE A 129 -2.26 3.60 -9.13
CA ILE A 129 -1.92 2.31 -9.75
C ILE A 129 -0.97 1.55 -8.82
N ALA A 130 -1.33 0.32 -8.42
CA ALA A 130 -0.38 -0.56 -7.74
C ALA A 130 0.61 -1.12 -8.77
N VAL A 131 1.85 -0.65 -8.75
CA VAL A 131 2.89 -1.04 -9.71
C VAL A 131 3.55 -2.36 -9.31
N ASP A 132 3.66 -2.60 -8.01
CA ASP A 132 4.10 -3.88 -7.46
C ASP A 132 3.30 -4.19 -6.20
N ALA A 133 3.06 -5.48 -5.97
CA ALA A 133 2.32 -5.96 -4.83
C ALA A 133 2.81 -7.36 -4.43
N LEU A 134 3.10 -7.51 -3.14
CA LEU A 134 3.38 -8.80 -2.50
C LEU A 134 2.26 -9.10 -1.51
N ILE A 135 1.64 -10.27 -1.65
CA ILE A 135 0.64 -10.76 -0.71
C ILE A 135 1.12 -12.10 -0.16
N ARG A 136 1.21 -12.20 1.17
CA ARG A 136 1.54 -13.44 1.87
C ARG A 136 0.28 -13.98 2.53
N LEU A 137 -0.09 -15.19 2.12
CA LEU A 137 -1.20 -15.94 2.67
C LEU A 137 -0.68 -17.16 3.43
N GLY A 138 -1.37 -17.55 4.49
CA GLY A 138 -1.07 -18.76 5.24
C GLY A 138 -2.03 -18.98 6.39
N ASP A 139 -1.76 -20.03 7.15
CA ASP A 139 -2.47 -20.31 8.39
C ASP A 139 -1.84 -19.45 9.51
N ILE A 140 -2.56 -18.41 9.89
CA ILE A 140 -2.13 -17.41 10.86
C ILE A 140 -1.96 -18.05 12.25
N ASP A 141 -2.74 -19.08 12.56
CA ASP A 141 -2.63 -19.84 13.80
C ASP A 141 -1.39 -20.77 13.80
N ALA A 142 -0.90 -21.18 12.63
CA ALA A 142 0.24 -22.09 12.48
C ALA A 142 1.62 -21.40 12.38
N LEU A 143 1.70 -20.08 12.18
CA LEU A 143 2.99 -19.38 12.08
C LEU A 143 3.79 -19.42 13.41
N PRO A 144 5.14 -19.44 13.39
CA PRO A 144 5.95 -19.31 14.62
C PRO A 144 5.71 -17.95 15.28
N ALA A 145 5.68 -17.88 16.62
CA ALA A 145 5.35 -16.64 17.35
C ALA A 145 6.25 -15.41 17.07
N HIS A 146 7.38 -15.57 16.38
CA HIS A 146 8.30 -14.50 15.97
C HIS A 146 8.15 -14.10 14.49
N LEU A 147 7.34 -14.84 13.74
CA LEU A 147 6.88 -14.58 12.36
C LEU A 147 5.35 -14.33 12.34
N ARG A 148 4.74 -14.27 13.54
CA ARG A 148 3.37 -13.83 13.81
C ARG A 148 3.39 -12.36 14.16
#